data_AF-A0A2T2SXT8-F1
#
_entry.id   AF-A0A2T2SXT8-F1
#
_cell.length_a   1.000
_cell.length_b   1.000
_cell.length_c   1.000
_cell.angle_alpha   90.00
_cell.angle_beta   90.00
_cell.angle_gamma   90.00
#
_symmetry.space_group_name_H-M   'P 1'
#
loop_
_entity.id
_entity.type
_entity.pdbx_description
1 polymer ?
#
loop_
_entity_poly.entity_id
_entity_poly.type
_entity_poly.pdbx_seq_one_letter_code
_entity_poly.pdbx_strand_id
1 'polypeptide(L)'
;MESDQSSRDPSFEVEAVPPSSEQSASAQQSTPDRYWLHLLLFVLTLASTIYVGASWWANRVLHYEAQDQTISLLVLTINQAWLIDGLRYAIPLVGFLTVHEFGHYFAARYHGVRTSLPYYIPFPFNGIGNFGAVISIRQRIPSTRALFDIGVAGPLAGFVVALGALIYGFSTLPPPEYLLDLPAHEALKEHIRQYGTFPDTPPATGEGTAIVVVGQTPLYWLLSQFFANVPPMYEMYHYPVLFAGWLGLFFTALNLLPVGQLDGGHVLYALLGDTWHRRFAQAFVFVLLFSGGVGFMAETRQALYEVGPWVGRSSWIILAAIYYGYLYKIFGGTSRRTLLGLCGLLGSVAAATTLGLSGVGWTGWLVWSLLIIFLVRVKHPPVMRPQSLTPTRRVLGYAAIAIFILCFSLQPLSTP
;
A
#
# COMPACT_ATOMS: atom_id res chain seq x y z
N MET A 1 17.92 -73.17 40.54
CA MET A 1 19.30 -73.41 41.02
C MET A 1 20.21 -73.02 39.88
N GLU A 2 20.90 -71.89 40.03
CA GLU A 2 21.80 -71.30 39.02
C GLU A 2 22.97 -72.21 38.67
N SER A 3 23.43 -72.12 37.42
CA SER A 3 24.86 -71.99 37.15
C SER A 3 25.11 -71.24 35.83
N ASP A 4 25.98 -70.25 35.97
CA ASP A 4 26.47 -69.20 35.06
C ASP A 4 27.36 -69.73 33.92
N GLN A 5 27.33 -69.04 32.76
CA GLN A 5 28.46 -68.93 31.82
C GLN A 5 28.18 -67.93 30.66
N SER A 6 28.73 -66.72 30.84
CA SER A 6 29.31 -65.79 29.85
C SER A 6 29.45 -66.26 28.37
N SER A 7 29.00 -65.45 27.40
CA SER A 7 29.91 -64.78 26.41
C SER A 7 29.21 -63.93 25.32
N ARG A 8 29.68 -62.68 25.22
CA ARG A 8 29.81 -61.80 24.02
C ARG A 8 28.54 -61.30 23.30
N ASP A 9 28.15 -60.08 23.67
CA ASP A 9 27.43 -59.13 22.80
C ASP A 9 28.48 -58.24 22.08
N PRO A 10 28.42 -58.05 20.74
CA PRO A 10 29.30 -57.11 20.06
C PRO A 10 28.82 -55.67 20.30
N SER A 11 29.62 -54.92 21.03
CA SER A 11 29.52 -53.46 21.12
C SER A 11 29.57 -52.84 19.73
N PHE A 12 28.48 -52.19 19.30
CA PHE A 12 28.53 -51.22 18.21
C PHE A 12 29.40 -50.04 18.67
N GLU A 13 30.66 -50.02 18.23
CA GLU A 13 31.47 -48.81 18.24
C GLU A 13 30.83 -47.79 17.30
N VAL A 14 30.16 -46.79 17.88
CA VAL A 14 29.82 -45.56 17.16
C VAL A 14 31.11 -44.80 16.99
N GLU A 15 31.72 -44.94 15.82
CA GLU A 15 32.90 -44.19 15.39
C GLU A 15 32.58 -42.69 15.50
N ALA A 16 33.20 -42.02 16.48
CA ALA A 16 33.05 -40.60 16.70
C ALA A 16 33.74 -39.85 15.56
N VAL A 17 32.96 -39.44 14.56
CA VAL A 17 33.40 -38.48 13.55
C VAL A 17 33.80 -37.18 14.28
N PRO A 18 35.08 -36.76 14.23
CA PRO A 18 35.48 -35.51 14.85
C PRO A 18 34.75 -34.36 14.12
N PRO A 19 34.29 -33.31 14.82
CA PRO A 19 33.68 -32.17 14.16
C PRO A 19 34.74 -31.53 13.27
N SER A 20 34.53 -31.61 11.95
CA SER A 20 35.36 -30.90 10.99
C SER A 20 35.26 -29.41 11.29
N SER A 21 36.40 -28.84 11.67
CA SER A 21 36.62 -27.43 11.99
C SER A 21 36.47 -26.49 10.78
N GLU A 22 35.74 -26.90 9.74
CA GLU A 22 35.52 -26.14 8.51
C GLU A 22 34.11 -25.54 8.40
N GLN A 23 33.19 -25.88 9.31
CA GLN A 23 31.82 -25.33 9.28
C GLN A 23 31.61 -24.04 10.09
N SER A 24 32.66 -23.49 10.72
CA SER A 24 32.58 -22.27 11.55
C SER A 24 33.13 -21.00 10.89
N ALA A 25 33.30 -20.95 9.56
CA ALA A 25 33.95 -19.83 8.88
C ALA A 25 33.25 -19.27 7.62
N SER A 26 31.94 -19.46 7.43
CA SER A 26 31.18 -18.65 6.46
C SER A 26 30.45 -17.49 7.15
N ALA A 27 31.22 -16.63 7.84
CA ALA A 27 30.75 -15.30 8.11
C ALA A 27 30.55 -14.61 6.74
N GLN A 28 29.33 -14.64 6.22
CA GLN A 28 28.92 -13.95 5.00
C GLN A 28 29.43 -12.51 5.10
N GLN A 29 30.50 -12.22 4.35
CA GLN A 29 31.06 -10.89 4.21
C GLN A 29 29.95 -10.02 3.64
N SER A 30 29.40 -9.14 4.47
CA SER A 30 28.42 -8.15 4.03
C SER A 30 29.11 -7.23 3.04
N THR A 31 28.63 -7.19 1.80
CA THR A 31 29.08 -6.19 0.84
C THR A 31 28.88 -4.80 1.45
N PRO A 32 29.89 -3.91 1.40
CA PRO A 32 29.77 -2.57 1.94
C PRO A 32 28.68 -1.80 1.19
N ASP A 33 27.88 -1.02 1.93
CA ASP A 33 26.81 -0.20 1.36
C ASP A 33 27.44 0.84 0.42
N ARG A 34 27.00 0.81 -0.84
CA ARG A 34 27.43 1.78 -1.85
C ARG A 34 26.62 3.06 -1.64
N TYR A 35 27.05 3.93 -0.72
CA TYR A 35 26.35 5.16 -0.35
C TYR A 35 25.95 6.02 -1.56
N TRP A 36 26.80 6.08 -2.59
CA TRP A 36 26.52 6.81 -3.83
C TRP A 36 25.28 6.27 -4.57
N LEU A 37 25.01 4.96 -4.50
CA LEU A 37 23.86 4.34 -5.16
C LEU A 37 22.56 4.74 -4.45
N HIS A 38 22.55 4.75 -3.11
CA HIS A 38 21.39 5.20 -2.34
C HIS A 38 21.07 6.66 -2.63
N LEU A 39 22.10 7.51 -2.69
CA LEU A 39 21.95 8.93 -3.03
C LEU A 39 21.46 9.10 -4.47
N LEU A 40 22.03 8.38 -5.43
CA LEU A 40 21.60 8.41 -6.83
C LEU A 40 20.13 8.01 -6.96
N LEU A 41 19.72 6.89 -6.36
CA LEU A 41 18.34 6.42 -6.39
C LEU A 41 17.38 7.42 -5.74
N PHE A 42 17.77 8.02 -4.61
CA PHE A 42 16.99 9.08 -3.98
C PHE A 42 16.80 10.28 -4.90
N VAL A 43 17.88 10.77 -5.53
CA VAL A 43 17.81 11.91 -6.47
C VAL A 43 16.94 11.57 -7.68
N LEU A 44 17.07 10.38 -8.25
CA LEU A 44 16.24 9.93 -9.37
C LEU A 44 14.76 9.82 -8.97
N THR A 45 14.48 9.30 -7.77
CA THR A 45 13.12 9.22 -7.24
C THR A 45 12.52 10.61 -7.01
N LEU A 46 13.31 11.54 -6.47
CA LEU A 46 12.87 12.92 -6.29
C LEU A 46 12.57 13.58 -7.63
N ALA A 47 13.47 13.48 -8.61
CA ALA A 47 13.29 14.04 -9.95
C ALA A 47 12.05 13.45 -10.67
N SER A 48 11.88 12.14 -10.60
CA SER A 48 10.71 11.42 -11.14
C SER A 48 9.41 11.86 -10.46
N THR A 49 9.43 12.05 -9.14
CA THR A 49 8.25 12.47 -8.37
C THR A 49 7.89 13.93 -8.64
N ILE A 50 8.87 14.82 -8.79
CA ILE A 50 8.66 16.21 -9.22
C ILE A 50 8.01 16.24 -10.60
N TYR A 51 8.55 15.46 -11.54
CA TYR A 51 8.02 15.38 -12.91
C TYR A 51 6.56 14.96 -12.94
N VAL A 52 6.21 13.88 -12.24
CA VAL A 52 4.82 13.40 -12.18
C VAL A 52 3.91 14.40 -11.45
N GLY A 53 4.35 14.97 -10.33
CA GLY A 53 3.58 15.97 -9.60
C GLY A 53 3.20 17.19 -10.44
N ALA A 54 4.17 17.74 -11.16
CA ALA A 54 3.98 18.94 -11.97
C ALA A 54 3.23 18.67 -13.28
N SER A 55 3.60 17.60 -13.99
CA SER A 55 3.12 17.34 -15.36
C SER A 55 1.85 16.50 -15.43
N TRP A 56 1.56 15.64 -14.44
CA TRP A 56 0.38 14.76 -14.48
C TRP A 56 -0.72 15.27 -13.55
N TRP A 57 -0.37 15.60 -12.30
CA TRP A 57 -1.36 15.93 -11.29
C TRP A 57 -1.72 17.41 -11.24
N ALA A 58 -0.74 18.29 -11.11
CA ALA A 58 -0.99 19.72 -11.21
C ALA A 58 -1.46 20.08 -12.63
N ASN A 59 -0.70 19.64 -13.66
CA ASN A 59 -1.04 19.76 -15.08
C ASN A 59 -1.49 21.18 -15.53
N ARG A 60 -0.91 22.23 -14.94
CA ARG A 60 -1.25 23.64 -15.23
C ARG A 60 -0.43 24.17 -16.43
N VAL A 61 -0.49 23.50 -17.57
CA VAL A 61 0.35 23.79 -18.76
C VAL A 61 0.23 25.25 -19.20
N LEU A 62 -1.00 25.78 -19.31
CA LEU A 62 -1.26 27.16 -19.71
C LEU A 62 -0.66 28.17 -18.70
N HIS A 63 -0.71 27.84 -17.40
CA HIS A 63 -0.11 28.66 -16.35
C HIS A 63 1.41 28.69 -16.44
N TYR A 64 2.03 27.57 -16.79
CA TYR A 64 3.48 27.48 -16.95
C TYR A 64 3.95 28.26 -18.19
N GLU A 65 3.21 28.16 -19.31
CA GLU A 65 3.51 28.93 -20.54
C GLU A 65 3.34 30.43 -20.34
N ALA A 66 2.37 30.86 -19.52
CA ALA A 66 2.16 32.27 -19.21
C ALA A 66 3.23 32.87 -18.28
N GLN A 67 4.06 32.05 -17.63
CA GLN A 67 5.13 32.51 -16.73
C GLN A 67 6.52 32.33 -17.36
N ASP A 68 7.16 33.44 -17.71
CA ASP A 68 8.51 33.44 -18.31
C ASP A 68 9.67 33.20 -17.32
N GLN A 69 9.37 32.99 -16.03
CA GLN A 69 10.40 32.77 -15.00
C GLN A 69 10.97 31.35 -15.10
N THR A 70 12.28 31.26 -15.38
CA THR A 70 13.00 30.00 -15.47
C THR A 70 14.19 29.95 -14.51
N ILE A 71 14.50 28.74 -14.06
CA ILE A 71 15.63 28.44 -13.19
C ILE A 71 16.57 27.50 -13.94
N SER A 72 17.85 27.88 -14.03
CA SER A 72 18.90 27.05 -14.61
C SER A 72 19.52 26.14 -13.53
N LEU A 73 19.27 24.85 -13.62
CA LEU A 73 19.87 23.80 -12.81
C LEU A 73 20.98 23.11 -13.61
N LEU A 74 22.20 23.60 -13.46
CA LEU A 74 23.43 23.10 -14.10
C LEU A 74 23.37 23.09 -15.64
N VAL A 75 22.70 22.10 -16.24
CA VAL A 75 22.54 21.92 -17.69
C VAL A 75 21.08 22.04 -18.14
N LEU A 76 20.13 22.04 -17.20
CA LEU A 76 18.69 22.06 -17.49
C LEU A 76 18.10 23.43 -17.13
N THR A 77 17.33 24.02 -18.04
CA THR A 77 16.52 25.22 -17.74
C THR A 77 15.08 24.78 -17.57
N ILE A 78 14.49 25.07 -16.42
CA ILE A 78 13.16 24.59 -16.01
C ILE A 78 12.29 25.78 -15.61
N ASN A 79 11.01 25.75 -15.97
CA ASN A 79 10.03 26.74 -15.53
C ASN A 79 9.88 26.73 -13.99
N GLN A 80 9.89 27.90 -13.37
CA GLN A 80 9.84 28.05 -11.92
C GLN A 80 8.51 27.54 -11.32
N ALA A 81 7.37 27.88 -11.92
CA ALA A 81 6.06 27.42 -11.44
C ALA A 81 5.90 25.91 -11.55
N TRP A 82 6.34 25.33 -12.67
CA TRP A 82 6.37 23.88 -12.86
C TRP A 82 7.18 23.18 -11.76
N LEU A 83 8.37 23.71 -11.44
CA LEU A 83 9.20 23.16 -10.38
C LEU A 83 8.54 23.28 -9.00
N ILE A 84 7.90 24.41 -8.70
CA ILE A 84 7.22 24.64 -7.42
C ILE A 84 6.05 23.65 -7.24
N ASP A 85 5.19 23.47 -8.25
CA ASP A 85 4.06 22.55 -8.17
C ASP A 85 4.53 21.09 -8.05
N GLY A 86 5.60 20.72 -8.77
CA GLY A 86 6.25 19.41 -8.61
C GLY A 86 6.85 19.20 -7.21
N LEU A 87 7.51 20.22 -6.64
CA LEU A 87 8.07 20.15 -5.28
C LEU A 87 6.99 20.07 -4.20
N ARG A 88 5.87 20.79 -4.37
CA ARG A 88 4.70 20.72 -3.45
C ARG A 88 4.13 19.32 -3.37
N TYR A 89 4.21 18.52 -4.44
CA TYR A 89 3.86 17.10 -4.41
C TYR A 89 5.00 16.23 -3.87
N ALA A 90 6.22 16.42 -4.38
CA ALA A 90 7.33 15.51 -4.13
C ALA A 90 7.88 15.59 -2.70
N ILE A 91 7.96 16.78 -2.09
CA ILE A 91 8.45 16.96 -0.72
C ILE A 91 7.62 16.16 0.29
N PRO A 92 6.28 16.32 0.38
CA PRO A 92 5.48 15.54 1.32
C PRO A 92 5.50 14.04 1.01
N LEU A 93 5.43 13.63 -0.26
CA LEU A 93 5.40 12.21 -0.62
C LEU A 93 6.74 11.49 -0.37
N VAL A 94 7.85 12.06 -0.87
CA VAL A 94 9.19 11.49 -0.63
C VAL A 94 9.55 11.62 0.85
N GLY A 95 9.19 12.73 1.51
CA GLY A 95 9.37 12.91 2.94
C GLY A 95 8.66 11.83 3.76
N PHE A 96 7.42 11.49 3.40
CA PHE A 96 6.69 10.36 3.98
C PHE A 96 7.46 9.04 3.82
N LEU A 97 7.84 8.68 2.59
CA LEU A 97 8.56 7.44 2.29
C LEU A 97 9.88 7.35 3.06
N THR A 98 10.63 8.45 3.06
CA THR A 98 11.90 8.56 3.78
C THR A 98 11.69 8.32 5.27
N VAL A 99 10.78 9.05 5.92
CA VAL A 99 10.54 8.91 7.36
C VAL A 99 10.00 7.52 7.71
N HIS A 100 9.16 6.94 6.85
CA HIS A 100 8.66 5.58 7.00
C HIS A 100 9.79 4.54 7.01
N GLU A 101 10.61 4.51 5.95
CA GLU A 101 11.73 3.55 5.85
C GLU A 101 12.79 3.78 6.93
N PHE A 102 13.07 5.05 7.28
CA PHE A 102 13.97 5.35 8.39
C PHE A 102 13.39 4.92 9.75
N GLY A 103 12.07 4.94 9.93
CA GLY A 103 11.41 4.38 11.10
C GLY A 103 11.74 2.90 11.28
N HIS A 104 11.63 2.10 10.22
CA HIS A 104 12.07 0.71 10.24
C HIS A 104 13.58 0.57 10.46
N TYR A 105 14.39 1.38 9.78
CA TYR A 105 15.84 1.36 9.90
C TYR A 105 16.30 1.59 11.34
N PHE A 106 15.81 2.64 12.00
CA PHE A 106 16.21 2.96 13.37
C PHE A 106 15.72 1.92 14.37
N ALA A 107 14.49 1.40 14.22
CA ALA A 107 14.00 0.31 15.05
C ALA A 107 14.83 -0.97 14.88
N ALA A 108 15.23 -1.30 13.65
CA ALA A 108 16.11 -2.44 13.37
C ALA A 108 17.48 -2.25 14.04
N ARG A 109 18.08 -1.06 13.89
CA ARG A 109 19.38 -0.73 14.51
C ARG A 109 19.33 -0.79 16.03
N TYR A 110 18.26 -0.30 16.65
CA TYR A 110 18.05 -0.38 18.10
C TYR A 110 18.07 -1.83 18.61
N HIS A 111 17.50 -2.77 17.85
CA HIS A 111 17.50 -4.21 18.17
C HIS A 111 18.76 -4.95 17.69
N GLY A 112 19.79 -4.25 17.23
CA GLY A 112 21.01 -4.87 16.70
C GLY A 112 20.77 -5.64 15.39
N VAL A 113 19.70 -5.32 14.67
CA VAL A 113 19.35 -5.91 13.38
C VAL A 113 20.10 -5.22 12.25
N ARG A 114 21.02 -5.95 11.59
CA ARG A 114 21.72 -5.45 10.39
C ARG A 114 20.72 -5.20 9.27
N THR A 115 20.68 -3.96 8.80
CA THR A 115 19.80 -3.48 7.74
C THR A 115 20.57 -2.52 6.82
N SER A 116 20.18 -2.43 5.56
CA SER A 116 20.73 -1.44 4.62
C SER A 116 20.10 -0.06 4.82
N LEU A 117 20.72 0.96 4.23
CA LEU A 117 20.00 2.20 3.94
C LEU A 117 18.84 1.94 2.95
N PRO A 118 17.82 2.83 2.91
CA PRO A 118 16.70 2.69 1.98
C PRO A 118 17.16 2.71 0.52
N TYR A 119 16.61 1.79 -0.29
CA TYR A 119 16.69 1.83 -1.74
C TYR A 119 15.41 2.44 -2.29
N TYR A 120 15.49 3.65 -2.84
CA TYR A 120 14.37 4.30 -3.50
C TYR A 120 14.19 3.74 -4.91
N ILE A 121 12.93 3.57 -5.35
CA ILE A 121 12.62 2.99 -6.65
C ILE A 121 11.94 4.06 -7.52
N PRO A 122 12.68 4.74 -8.42
CA PRO A 122 12.11 5.74 -9.31
C PRO A 122 11.25 5.07 -10.37
N PHE A 123 10.04 5.60 -10.61
CA PHE A 123 9.20 5.13 -11.69
C PHE A 123 8.25 6.24 -12.19
N PRO A 124 8.62 6.97 -13.25
CA PRO A 124 7.85 8.14 -13.71
C PRO A 124 6.55 7.78 -14.44
N PHE A 125 6.31 6.50 -14.76
CA PHE A 125 5.25 6.07 -15.67
C PHE A 125 3.99 5.52 -14.97
N ASN A 126 3.97 5.38 -13.64
CA ASN A 126 2.80 4.87 -12.89
C ASN A 126 1.82 5.96 -12.41
N GLY A 127 2.06 7.22 -12.73
CA GLY A 127 1.30 8.33 -12.18
C GLY A 127 1.60 8.64 -10.71
N ILE A 128 2.40 7.88 -9.95
CA ILE A 128 2.82 8.29 -8.60
C ILE A 128 4.19 8.97 -8.64
N GLY A 129 5.05 8.54 -9.57
CA GLY A 129 6.43 9.02 -9.75
C GLY A 129 7.47 8.14 -9.06
N ASN A 130 7.04 7.14 -8.28
CA ASN A 130 7.91 6.18 -7.62
C ASN A 130 7.15 4.89 -7.27
N PHE A 131 7.88 3.82 -6.93
CA PHE A 131 7.35 2.57 -6.36
C PHE A 131 7.60 2.47 -4.84
N GLY A 132 7.87 3.59 -4.18
CA GLY A 132 8.28 3.64 -2.79
C GLY A 132 9.79 3.46 -2.59
N ALA A 133 10.14 3.09 -1.37
CA ALA A 133 11.49 2.79 -0.95
C ALA A 133 11.47 1.51 -0.11
N VAL A 134 12.58 0.77 -0.09
CA VAL A 134 12.65 -0.51 0.63
C VAL A 134 13.99 -0.61 1.36
N ILE A 135 13.95 -0.98 2.63
CA ILE A 135 15.14 -1.46 3.37
C ILE A 135 15.35 -2.97 3.20
N SER A 136 16.61 -3.40 3.17
CA SER A 136 16.95 -4.82 3.16
C SER A 136 17.39 -5.28 4.54
N ILE A 137 16.57 -6.12 5.18
CA ILE A 137 16.93 -6.77 6.44
C ILE A 137 17.90 -7.93 6.16
N ARG A 138 19.14 -7.83 6.65
CA ARG A 138 20.25 -8.77 6.33
C ARG A 138 20.41 -9.91 7.34
N GLN A 139 19.49 -10.05 8.28
CA GLN A 139 19.52 -11.10 9.29
C GLN A 139 18.12 -11.44 9.79
N ARG A 140 17.96 -12.62 10.39
CA ARG A 140 16.69 -13.01 10.99
C ARG A 140 16.38 -12.14 12.21
N ILE A 141 15.11 -11.76 12.34
CA ILE A 141 14.63 -10.95 13.46
C ILE A 141 14.63 -11.82 14.73
N PRO A 142 15.25 -11.36 15.84
CA PRO A 142 15.61 -12.24 16.94
C PRO A 142 14.45 -12.59 17.89
N SER A 143 13.44 -11.73 18.04
CA SER A 143 12.36 -11.88 19.02
C SER A 143 11.05 -11.25 18.57
N THR A 144 9.94 -11.64 19.21
CA THR A 144 8.61 -11.06 18.93
C THR A 144 8.57 -9.55 19.20
N ARG A 145 9.31 -9.07 20.22
CA ARG A 145 9.39 -7.64 20.54
C ARG A 145 10.15 -6.86 19.46
N ALA A 146 11.26 -7.41 18.96
CA ALA A 146 12.00 -6.80 17.86
C ALA A 146 11.15 -6.76 16.58
N LEU A 147 10.43 -7.86 16.28
CA LEU A 147 9.50 -7.91 15.14
C LEU A 147 8.42 -6.84 15.24
N PHE A 148 7.81 -6.72 16.42
CA PHE A 148 6.78 -5.72 16.69
C PHE A 148 7.32 -4.29 16.55
N ASP A 149 8.43 -3.97 17.20
CA ASP A 149 9.00 -2.62 17.20
C ASP A 149 9.42 -2.21 15.78
N ILE A 150 10.03 -3.13 15.01
CA ILE A 150 10.39 -2.88 13.61
C ILE A 150 9.13 -2.69 12.76
N GLY A 151 8.13 -3.58 12.88
CA GLY A 151 6.91 -3.49 12.08
C GLY A 151 6.08 -2.24 12.37
N VAL A 152 6.02 -1.78 13.63
CA VAL A 152 5.17 -0.64 13.98
C VAL A 152 5.83 0.73 13.71
N ALA A 153 7.16 0.82 13.79
CA ALA A 153 7.87 2.09 13.75
C ALA A 153 7.74 2.84 12.42
N GLY A 154 7.88 2.15 11.28
CA GLY A 154 7.77 2.78 9.97
C GLY A 154 6.38 3.35 9.69
N PRO A 155 5.29 2.55 9.79
CA PRO A 155 3.94 3.05 9.60
C PRO A 155 3.55 4.19 10.54
N LEU A 156 3.94 4.14 11.83
CA LEU A 156 3.65 5.23 12.77
C LEU A 156 4.40 6.52 12.39
N ALA A 157 5.69 6.42 12.07
CA ALA A 157 6.51 7.59 11.71
C ALA A 157 6.02 8.21 10.39
N GLY A 158 5.77 7.38 9.37
CA GLY A 158 5.18 7.81 8.10
C GLY A 158 3.81 8.44 8.31
N PHE A 159 2.93 7.81 9.10
CA PHE A 159 1.59 8.35 9.38
C PHE A 159 1.63 9.78 9.94
N VAL A 160 2.56 10.09 10.85
CA VAL A 160 2.71 11.45 11.39
C VAL A 160 3.02 12.45 10.28
N VAL A 161 3.89 12.10 9.34
CA VAL A 161 4.23 12.96 8.19
C VAL A 161 3.04 13.10 7.24
N ALA A 162 2.34 12.01 6.93
CA ALA A 162 1.15 12.03 6.07
C ALA A 162 0.03 12.88 6.67
N LEU A 163 -0.22 12.74 7.99
CA LEU A 163 -1.19 13.53 8.72
C LEU A 163 -0.82 15.02 8.72
N GLY A 164 0.47 15.35 8.95
CA GLY A 164 0.96 16.72 8.87
C GLY A 164 0.78 17.32 7.47
N ALA A 165 1.11 16.57 6.42
CA ALA A 165 0.91 16.99 5.04
C ALA A 165 -0.57 17.19 4.70
N LEU A 166 -1.46 16.33 5.19
CA LEU A 166 -2.91 16.49 5.02
C LEU A 166 -3.42 17.75 5.72
N ILE A 167 -3.11 17.93 7.00
CA ILE A 167 -3.54 19.12 7.77
C ILE A 167 -3.03 20.39 7.09
N TYR A 168 -1.76 20.39 6.67
CA TYR A 168 -1.19 21.52 5.93
C TYR A 168 -1.94 21.74 4.61
N GLY A 169 -2.13 20.68 3.81
CA GLY A 169 -2.84 20.73 2.53
C GLY A 169 -4.26 21.29 2.67
N PHE A 170 -5.02 20.85 3.66
CA PHE A 170 -6.33 21.38 4.00
C PHE A 170 -6.29 22.85 4.44
N SER A 171 -5.29 23.25 5.23
CA SER A 171 -5.16 24.62 5.72
C SER A 171 -4.74 25.63 4.64
N THR A 172 -4.11 25.15 3.56
CA THR A 172 -3.62 25.99 2.46
C THR A 172 -4.44 25.83 1.18
N LEU A 173 -5.69 25.37 1.29
CA LEU A 173 -6.54 25.19 0.12
C LEU A 173 -6.84 26.53 -0.56
N PRO A 174 -6.54 26.67 -1.86
CA PRO A 174 -6.97 27.83 -2.62
C PRO A 174 -8.48 27.77 -2.86
N PRO A 175 -9.11 28.90 -3.24
CA PRO A 175 -10.52 28.93 -3.61
C PRO A 175 -10.79 28.07 -4.87
N PRO A 176 -12.05 27.68 -5.14
CA PRO A 176 -12.42 26.88 -6.32
C PRO A 176 -11.93 27.44 -7.67
N GLU A 177 -11.77 28.77 -7.75
CA GLU A 177 -11.23 29.47 -8.92
C GLU A 177 -9.84 28.97 -9.36
N TYR A 178 -9.08 28.35 -8.45
CA TYR A 178 -7.79 27.72 -8.76
C TYR A 178 -7.86 26.70 -9.89
N LEU A 179 -8.99 26.00 -10.06
CA LEU A 179 -9.16 25.00 -11.12
C LEU A 179 -9.46 25.62 -12.49
N LEU A 180 -9.73 26.94 -12.57
CA LEU A 180 -10.02 27.60 -13.85
C LEU A 180 -8.82 27.62 -14.80
N ASP A 181 -7.61 27.54 -14.25
CA ASP A 181 -6.34 27.50 -15.00
C ASP A 181 -6.04 26.14 -15.64
N LEU A 182 -6.80 25.09 -15.28
CA LEU A 182 -6.55 23.74 -15.77
C LEU A 182 -6.99 23.59 -17.22
N PRO A 183 -6.29 22.78 -18.04
CA PRO A 183 -6.82 22.37 -19.33
C PRO A 183 -8.07 21.50 -19.15
N ALA A 184 -8.98 21.53 -20.14
CA ALA A 184 -10.27 20.84 -20.11
C ALA A 184 -11.19 21.28 -18.95
N HIS A 185 -12.11 20.43 -18.50
CA HIS A 185 -13.03 20.70 -17.39
C HIS A 185 -14.02 21.86 -17.61
N GLU A 186 -14.40 22.17 -18.86
CA GLU A 186 -15.27 23.32 -19.17
C GLU A 186 -16.61 23.31 -18.41
N ALA A 187 -17.23 22.14 -18.23
CA ALA A 187 -18.46 22.01 -17.44
C ALA A 187 -18.25 22.32 -15.94
N LEU A 188 -17.11 21.91 -15.37
CA LEU A 188 -16.72 22.26 -13.99
C LEU A 188 -16.46 23.76 -13.88
N LYS A 189 -15.68 24.31 -14.83
CA LYS A 189 -15.33 25.74 -14.86
C LYS A 189 -16.56 26.62 -14.96
N GLU A 190 -17.54 26.24 -15.79
CA GLU A 190 -18.78 26.99 -15.92
C GLU A 190 -19.58 26.99 -14.62
N HIS A 191 -19.67 25.84 -13.95
CA HIS A 191 -20.31 25.75 -12.64
C HIS A 191 -19.60 26.62 -11.60
N ILE A 192 -18.26 26.59 -11.55
CA ILE A 192 -17.46 27.43 -10.65
C ILE A 192 -17.67 28.92 -10.96
N ARG A 193 -17.69 29.32 -12.23
CA ARG A 193 -17.96 30.72 -12.63
C ARG A 193 -19.37 31.18 -12.25
N GLN A 194 -20.35 30.29 -12.34
CA GLN A 194 -21.75 30.62 -12.08
C GLN A 194 -22.10 30.63 -10.58
N TYR A 195 -21.60 29.66 -9.82
CA TYR A 195 -22.01 29.44 -8.42
C TYR A 195 -20.89 29.67 -7.40
N GLY A 196 -19.63 29.74 -7.82
CA GLY A 196 -18.47 29.88 -6.93
C GLY A 196 -18.19 28.63 -6.07
N THR A 197 -18.88 27.52 -6.33
CA THR A 197 -18.79 26.27 -5.57
C THR A 197 -18.42 25.08 -6.48
N PHE A 198 -18.07 23.94 -5.89
CA PHE A 198 -17.91 22.69 -6.63
C PHE A 198 -19.27 22.02 -6.87
N PRO A 199 -19.49 21.35 -8.01
CA PRO A 199 -20.69 20.58 -8.23
C PRO A 199 -20.69 19.29 -7.39
N ASP A 200 -21.87 18.93 -6.88
CA ASP A 200 -22.05 17.74 -6.02
C ASP A 200 -21.73 16.42 -6.75
N THR A 201 -21.94 16.38 -8.07
CA THR A 201 -21.66 15.23 -8.92
C THR A 201 -20.59 15.58 -9.95
N PRO A 202 -19.69 14.63 -10.30
CA PRO A 202 -18.74 14.83 -11.37
C PRO A 202 -19.46 15.26 -12.66
N PRO A 203 -19.07 16.39 -13.28
CA PRO A 203 -19.69 16.82 -14.52
C PRO A 203 -19.35 15.84 -15.65
N ALA A 204 -20.27 15.66 -16.60
CA ALA A 204 -20.03 14.85 -17.78
C ALA A 204 -18.81 15.39 -18.56
N THR A 205 -17.76 14.59 -18.66
CA THR A 205 -16.60 14.92 -19.49
C THR A 205 -16.94 14.85 -20.97
N GLY A 206 -16.40 15.77 -21.76
CA GLY A 206 -16.33 15.61 -23.21
C GLY A 206 -15.60 14.31 -23.59
N GLU A 207 -15.90 13.76 -24.76
CA GLU A 207 -15.38 12.48 -25.25
C GLU A 207 -13.86 12.33 -25.00
N GLY A 208 -13.47 11.29 -24.24
CA GLY A 208 -12.08 10.81 -24.18
C GLY A 208 -11.26 11.11 -22.92
N THR A 209 -11.80 11.80 -21.91
CA THR A 209 -11.06 12.06 -20.64
C THR A 209 -11.65 11.24 -19.50
N ALA A 210 -10.94 10.21 -19.02
CA ALA A 210 -11.38 9.43 -17.88
C ALA A 210 -11.11 10.19 -16.56
N ILE A 211 -12.15 10.49 -15.79
CA ILE A 211 -12.01 11.04 -14.44
C ILE A 211 -11.63 9.90 -13.49
N VAL A 212 -10.51 10.06 -12.80
CA VAL A 212 -10.13 9.15 -11.71
C VAL A 212 -10.63 9.75 -10.41
N VAL A 213 -11.64 9.15 -9.80
CA VAL A 213 -12.14 9.58 -8.48
C VAL A 213 -11.34 8.88 -7.40
N VAL A 214 -10.80 9.67 -6.47
CA VAL A 214 -10.02 9.13 -5.36
C VAL A 214 -10.94 8.76 -4.18
N GLY A 215 -10.70 7.63 -3.55
CA GLY A 215 -11.52 7.16 -2.45
C GLY A 215 -11.38 7.99 -1.18
N GLN A 216 -12.48 8.25 -0.48
CA GLN A 216 -12.39 8.79 0.88
C GLN A 216 -11.91 7.72 1.87
N THR A 217 -11.11 8.13 2.83
CA THR A 217 -10.76 7.36 4.03
C THR A 217 -11.50 7.95 5.23
N PRO A 218 -11.77 7.19 6.30
CA PRO A 218 -12.43 7.75 7.49
C PRO A 218 -11.70 8.96 8.08
N LEU A 219 -10.35 8.94 8.07
CA LEU A 219 -9.55 10.08 8.53
C LEU A 219 -9.69 11.29 7.62
N TYR A 220 -9.62 11.10 6.31
CA TYR A 220 -9.80 12.19 5.36
C TYR A 220 -11.19 12.82 5.51
N TRP A 221 -12.23 11.99 5.57
CA TRP A 221 -13.61 12.44 5.77
C TRP A 221 -13.77 13.22 7.08
N LEU A 222 -13.15 12.75 8.17
CA LEU A 222 -13.18 13.45 9.45
C LEU A 222 -12.51 14.83 9.33
N LEU A 223 -11.32 14.90 8.75
CA LEU A 223 -10.59 16.15 8.59
C LEU A 223 -11.35 17.14 7.69
N SER A 224 -11.97 16.67 6.60
CA SER A 224 -12.69 17.54 5.67
C SER A 224 -13.86 18.30 6.30
N GLN A 225 -14.41 17.83 7.42
CA GLN A 225 -15.49 18.53 8.13
C GLN A 225 -15.02 19.83 8.81
N PHE A 226 -13.71 20.03 8.98
CA PHE A 226 -13.15 21.16 9.72
C PHE A 226 -12.58 22.27 8.82
N PHE A 227 -12.57 22.08 7.51
CA PHE A 227 -11.98 23.04 6.57
C PHE A 227 -12.99 23.48 5.51
N ALA A 228 -12.86 24.73 5.06
CA ALA A 228 -13.63 25.26 3.94
C ALA A 228 -12.96 24.92 2.61
N ASN A 229 -13.72 25.00 1.50
CA ASN A 229 -13.22 24.80 0.13
C ASN A 229 -12.56 23.44 -0.13
N VAL A 230 -12.97 22.40 0.61
CA VAL A 230 -12.46 21.05 0.38
C VAL A 230 -12.86 20.61 -1.04
N PRO A 231 -11.88 20.27 -1.90
CA PRO A 231 -12.20 19.84 -3.26
C PRO A 231 -12.92 18.50 -3.21
N PRO A 232 -13.86 18.26 -4.14
CA PRO A 232 -14.46 16.95 -4.29
C PRO A 232 -13.40 15.92 -4.68
N MET A 233 -13.67 14.66 -4.40
CA MET A 233 -12.69 13.58 -4.57
C MET A 233 -12.22 13.36 -6.01
N TYR A 234 -13.02 13.80 -6.98
CA TYR A 234 -12.71 13.73 -8.39
C TYR A 234 -11.82 14.88 -8.88
N GLU A 235 -11.53 15.90 -8.04
CA GLU A 235 -10.59 16.99 -8.35
C GLU A 235 -9.40 17.03 -7.38
N MET A 236 -9.41 16.20 -6.33
CA MET A 236 -8.43 16.24 -5.24
C MET A 236 -6.98 16.09 -5.73
N TYR A 237 -6.75 15.37 -6.84
CA TYR A 237 -5.41 15.15 -7.39
C TYR A 237 -4.77 16.43 -7.96
N HIS A 238 -5.54 17.47 -8.28
CA HIS A 238 -5.01 18.78 -8.70
C HIS A 238 -4.40 19.61 -7.56
N TYR A 239 -4.46 19.10 -6.32
CA TYR A 239 -3.92 19.75 -5.13
C TYR A 239 -2.70 18.97 -4.64
N PRO A 240 -1.47 19.33 -5.07
CA PRO A 240 -0.26 18.53 -4.90
C PRO A 240 -0.02 18.03 -3.47
N VAL A 241 -0.13 18.92 -2.48
CA VAL A 241 0.17 18.58 -1.08
C VAL A 241 -0.93 17.70 -0.48
N LEU A 242 -2.20 18.02 -0.76
CA LEU A 242 -3.34 17.27 -0.27
C LEU A 242 -3.34 15.84 -0.84
N PHE A 243 -3.09 15.71 -2.14
CA PHE A 243 -2.99 14.43 -2.81
C PHE A 243 -1.81 13.59 -2.31
N ALA A 244 -0.64 14.20 -2.10
CA ALA A 244 0.50 13.51 -1.49
C ALA A 244 0.19 13.02 -0.07
N GLY A 245 -0.52 13.83 0.74
CA GLY A 245 -0.99 13.43 2.06
C GLY A 245 -1.95 12.24 2.01
N TRP A 246 -2.90 12.24 1.07
CA TRP A 246 -3.81 11.13 0.84
C TRP A 246 -3.07 9.85 0.41
N LEU A 247 -2.09 9.96 -0.52
CA LEU A 247 -1.23 8.83 -0.88
C LEU A 247 -0.46 8.30 0.33
N GLY A 248 -0.01 9.18 1.24
CA GLY A 248 0.58 8.79 2.51
C GLY A 248 -0.35 7.94 3.39
N LEU A 249 -1.64 8.29 3.47
CA LEU A 249 -2.63 7.44 4.14
C LEU A 249 -2.80 6.10 3.43
N PHE A 250 -2.90 6.11 2.10
CA PHE A 250 -3.05 4.90 1.30
C PHE A 250 -1.89 3.93 1.50
N PHE A 251 -0.63 4.39 1.41
CA PHE A 251 0.55 3.56 1.66
C PHE A 251 0.65 3.10 3.11
N THR A 252 0.27 3.95 4.08
CA THR A 252 0.18 3.55 5.49
C THR A 252 -0.81 2.40 5.66
N ALA A 253 -1.98 2.47 5.03
CA ALA A 253 -2.98 1.41 5.08
C ALA A 253 -2.49 0.11 4.41
N LEU A 254 -1.79 0.21 3.26
CA LEU A 254 -1.20 -0.95 2.59
C LEU A 254 -0.13 -1.65 3.44
N ASN A 255 0.75 -0.90 4.10
CA ASN A 255 1.77 -1.49 4.95
C ASN A 255 1.18 -2.09 6.23
N LEU A 256 0.11 -1.48 6.77
CA LEU A 256 -0.61 -1.98 7.93
C LEU A 256 -1.69 -3.04 7.62
N LEU A 257 -1.77 -3.57 6.40
CA LEU A 257 -2.69 -4.67 6.12
C LEU A 257 -2.40 -5.84 7.07
N PRO A 258 -3.44 -6.46 7.66
CA PRO A 258 -3.29 -7.51 8.67
C PRO A 258 -2.96 -8.87 8.03
N VAL A 259 -1.97 -8.94 7.13
CA VAL A 259 -1.67 -10.13 6.32
C VAL A 259 -0.18 -10.38 6.16
N GLY A 260 0.20 -11.64 6.30
CA GLY A 260 1.52 -12.13 5.88
C GLY A 260 2.68 -11.44 6.60
N GLN A 261 3.71 -11.09 5.83
CA GLN A 261 4.93 -10.43 6.31
C GLN A 261 4.91 -8.90 6.16
N LEU A 262 3.75 -8.32 5.85
CA LEU A 262 3.58 -6.86 5.90
C LEU A 262 3.69 -6.38 7.34
N ASP A 263 3.91 -5.08 7.51
CA ASP A 263 4.10 -4.48 8.83
C ASP A 263 2.89 -4.67 9.75
N GLY A 264 1.67 -4.54 9.21
CA GLY A 264 0.43 -4.85 9.93
C GLY A 264 0.34 -6.33 10.34
N GLY A 265 0.86 -7.23 9.50
CA GLY A 265 1.01 -8.66 9.83
C GLY A 265 1.96 -8.88 11.00
N HIS A 266 3.11 -8.20 11.02
CA HIS A 266 4.07 -8.21 12.14
C HIS A 266 3.45 -7.73 13.45
N VAL A 267 2.75 -6.60 13.40
CA VAL A 267 2.06 -6.01 14.55
C VAL A 267 1.00 -6.97 15.08
N LEU A 268 0.13 -7.47 14.21
CA LEU A 268 -0.99 -8.33 14.59
C LEU A 268 -0.52 -9.70 15.11
N TYR A 269 0.48 -10.30 14.47
CA TYR A 269 1.09 -11.55 14.92
C TYR A 269 1.70 -11.40 16.31
N ALA A 270 2.46 -10.33 16.55
CA ALA A 270 3.08 -10.10 17.84
C ALA A 270 2.06 -9.77 18.95
N LEU A 271 0.93 -9.15 18.60
CA LEU A 271 -0.11 -8.75 19.55
C LEU A 271 -1.04 -9.91 19.94
N LEU A 272 -1.52 -10.69 18.96
CA LEU A 272 -2.57 -11.69 19.15
C LEU A 272 -2.10 -13.14 18.94
N GLY A 273 -0.86 -13.34 18.48
CA GLY A 273 -0.28 -14.65 18.19
C GLY A 273 -0.73 -15.24 16.85
N ASP A 274 -0.12 -16.38 16.48
CA ASP A 274 -0.31 -17.04 15.18
C ASP A 274 -1.77 -17.37 14.87
N THR A 275 -2.50 -17.89 15.88
CA THR A 275 -3.85 -18.41 15.66
C THR A 275 -4.83 -17.31 15.26
N TRP A 276 -4.80 -16.18 15.97
CA TRP A 276 -5.66 -15.03 15.66
C TRP A 276 -5.18 -14.29 14.42
N HIS A 277 -3.87 -14.10 14.25
CA HIS A 277 -3.30 -13.53 13.03
C HIS A 277 -3.81 -14.27 11.79
N ARG A 278 -3.75 -15.61 11.78
CA ARG A 278 -4.23 -16.41 10.63
C ARG A 278 -5.71 -16.19 10.34
N ARG A 279 -6.56 -16.10 11.36
CA ARG A 279 -8.00 -15.87 11.19
C ARG A 279 -8.28 -14.48 10.61
N PHE A 280 -7.65 -13.45 11.16
CA PHE A 280 -7.80 -12.08 10.67
C PHE A 280 -7.27 -11.92 9.25
N ALA A 281 -6.08 -12.46 8.95
CA ALA A 281 -5.51 -12.40 7.61
C ALA A 281 -6.41 -13.06 6.56
N GLN A 282 -6.98 -14.23 6.89
CA GLN A 282 -7.93 -14.91 6.01
C GLN A 282 -9.23 -14.11 5.85
N ALA A 283 -9.84 -13.67 6.95
CA ALA A 283 -11.07 -12.87 6.91
C ALA A 283 -10.88 -11.59 6.09
N PHE A 284 -9.74 -10.92 6.26
CA PHE A 284 -9.41 -9.71 5.54
C PHE A 284 -9.22 -9.95 4.04
N VAL A 285 -8.53 -11.02 3.65
CA VAL A 285 -8.46 -11.40 2.22
C VAL A 285 -9.84 -11.66 1.64
N PHE A 286 -10.77 -12.27 2.39
CA PHE A 286 -12.16 -12.41 1.94
C PHE A 286 -12.87 -11.06 1.73
N VAL A 287 -12.61 -10.07 2.59
CA VAL A 287 -13.13 -8.70 2.40
C VAL A 287 -12.55 -8.08 1.12
N LEU A 288 -11.25 -8.21 0.87
CA LEU A 288 -10.62 -7.73 -0.36
C LEU A 288 -11.17 -8.43 -1.61
N LEU A 289 -11.37 -9.75 -1.55
CA LEU A 289 -11.96 -10.50 -2.65
C LEU A 289 -13.40 -10.04 -2.91
N PHE A 290 -14.21 -9.88 -1.87
CA PHE A 290 -15.58 -9.37 -2.00
C PHE A 290 -15.61 -7.99 -2.67
N SER A 291 -14.86 -7.02 -2.15
CA SER A 291 -14.78 -5.66 -2.74
C SER A 291 -14.22 -5.72 -4.16
N GLY A 292 -13.19 -6.54 -4.40
CA GLY A 292 -12.61 -6.78 -5.72
C GLY A 292 -13.61 -7.32 -6.74
N GLY A 293 -14.47 -8.26 -6.33
CA GLY A 293 -15.51 -8.78 -7.20
C GLY A 293 -16.64 -7.80 -7.44
N VAL A 294 -17.05 -7.01 -6.45
CA VAL A 294 -18.03 -5.93 -6.66
C VAL A 294 -17.49 -4.91 -7.67
N GLY A 295 -16.22 -4.51 -7.55
CA GLY A 295 -15.56 -3.62 -8.50
C GLY A 295 -15.47 -4.22 -9.90
N PHE A 296 -15.05 -5.48 -10.01
CA PHE A 296 -15.01 -6.20 -11.29
C PHE A 296 -16.37 -6.23 -11.99
N MET A 297 -17.44 -6.38 -11.20
CA MET A 297 -18.81 -6.41 -11.72
C MET A 297 -19.37 -5.03 -12.05
N ALA A 298 -18.81 -3.95 -11.47
CA ALA A 298 -19.17 -2.58 -11.81
C ALA A 298 -18.44 -2.11 -13.08
N GLU A 299 -17.12 -2.32 -13.15
CA GLU A 299 -16.26 -1.77 -14.22
C GLU A 299 -16.11 -2.78 -15.37
N THR A 300 -15.49 -3.93 -15.10
CA THR A 300 -15.11 -4.90 -16.14
C THR A 300 -16.31 -5.52 -16.82
N ARG A 301 -17.38 -5.81 -16.07
CA ARG A 301 -18.61 -6.34 -16.67
C ARG A 301 -19.17 -5.40 -17.72
N GLN A 302 -19.25 -4.09 -17.43
CA GLN A 302 -19.78 -3.11 -18.36
C GLN A 302 -18.97 -3.09 -19.67
N ALA A 303 -17.64 -3.03 -19.56
CA ALA A 303 -16.74 -3.11 -20.71
C ALA A 303 -16.93 -4.41 -21.53
N LEU A 304 -17.18 -5.55 -20.87
CA LEU A 304 -17.46 -6.81 -21.56
C LEU A 304 -18.81 -6.81 -22.28
N TYR A 305 -19.82 -6.10 -21.77
CA TYR A 305 -21.12 -5.94 -22.45
C TYR A 305 -21.02 -5.08 -23.71
N GLU A 306 -20.10 -4.11 -23.75
CA GLU A 306 -19.83 -3.29 -24.94
C GLU A 306 -19.26 -4.15 -26.09
N VAL A 307 -18.47 -5.19 -25.77
CA VAL A 307 -17.98 -6.16 -26.77
C VAL A 307 -19.10 -7.08 -27.24
N GLY A 308 -19.99 -7.50 -26.34
CA GLY A 308 -21.22 -8.20 -26.73
C GLY A 308 -21.97 -8.85 -25.57
N PRO A 309 -23.28 -9.15 -25.72
CA PRO A 309 -24.12 -9.63 -24.61
C PRO A 309 -23.67 -10.96 -23.99
N TRP A 310 -23.16 -11.89 -24.80
CA TRP A 310 -22.65 -13.18 -24.32
C TRP A 310 -21.32 -13.03 -23.58
N VAL A 311 -20.47 -12.10 -24.02
CA VAL A 311 -19.20 -11.76 -23.36
C VAL A 311 -19.47 -11.07 -22.03
N GLY A 312 -20.44 -10.17 -21.97
CA GLY A 312 -20.91 -9.58 -20.72
C GLY A 312 -21.41 -10.62 -19.71
N ARG A 313 -22.17 -11.64 -20.15
CA ARG A 313 -22.66 -12.72 -19.28
C ARG A 313 -21.56 -13.65 -18.77
N SER A 314 -20.47 -13.82 -19.52
CA SER A 314 -19.35 -14.67 -19.11
C SER A 314 -18.52 -14.07 -17.97
N SER A 315 -18.71 -12.78 -17.64
CA SER A 315 -18.09 -12.10 -16.49
C SER A 315 -18.23 -12.89 -15.18
N TRP A 316 -19.38 -13.51 -14.92
CA TRP A 316 -19.60 -14.36 -13.75
C TRP A 316 -18.73 -15.62 -13.74
N ILE A 317 -18.52 -16.23 -14.91
CA ILE A 317 -17.68 -17.42 -15.07
C ILE A 317 -16.22 -17.02 -14.87
N ILE A 318 -15.80 -15.88 -15.43
CA ILE A 318 -14.45 -15.32 -15.26
C ILE A 318 -14.19 -15.04 -13.77
N LEU A 319 -15.11 -14.36 -13.08
CA LEU A 319 -14.98 -14.07 -11.66
C LEU A 319 -14.95 -15.35 -10.82
N ALA A 320 -15.79 -16.34 -11.15
CA ALA A 320 -15.78 -17.63 -10.47
C ALA A 320 -14.44 -18.37 -10.64
N ALA A 321 -13.83 -18.33 -11.84
CA ALA A 321 -12.52 -18.91 -12.09
C ALA A 321 -11.41 -18.21 -11.29
N ILE A 322 -11.44 -16.87 -11.25
CA ILE A 322 -10.49 -16.06 -10.46
C ILE A 322 -10.60 -16.44 -8.97
N TYR A 323 -11.80 -16.41 -8.41
CA TYR A 323 -12.03 -16.79 -7.02
C TYR A 323 -11.64 -18.23 -6.73
N TYR A 324 -11.97 -19.16 -7.60
CA TYR A 324 -11.56 -20.55 -7.44
C TYR A 324 -10.03 -20.67 -7.35
N GLY A 325 -9.28 -20.00 -8.23
CA GLY A 325 -7.82 -19.98 -8.18
C GLY A 325 -7.26 -19.45 -6.85
N TYR A 326 -7.79 -18.33 -6.36
CA TYR A 326 -7.39 -17.76 -5.07
C TYR A 326 -7.73 -18.68 -3.89
N LEU A 327 -8.96 -19.19 -3.83
CA LEU A 327 -9.40 -20.06 -2.74
C LEU A 327 -8.69 -21.42 -2.75
N TYR A 328 -8.42 -21.97 -3.94
CA TYR A 328 -7.63 -23.18 -4.11
C TYR A 328 -6.24 -23.00 -3.49
N LYS A 329 -5.60 -21.86 -3.73
CA LYS A 329 -4.28 -21.54 -3.17
C LYS A 329 -4.33 -21.31 -1.65
N ILE A 330 -5.36 -20.63 -1.14
CA ILE A 330 -5.52 -20.35 0.30
C ILE A 330 -5.79 -21.63 1.10
N PHE A 331 -6.66 -22.51 0.60
CA PHE A 331 -7.06 -23.74 1.29
C PHE A 331 -6.22 -24.98 0.91
N GLY A 332 -5.32 -24.85 -0.08
CA GLY A 332 -4.41 -25.92 -0.49
C GLY A 332 -5.06 -27.03 -1.30
N GLY A 333 -6.17 -26.76 -1.99
CA GLY A 333 -6.86 -27.73 -2.84
C GLY A 333 -8.35 -27.49 -3.05
N THR A 334 -8.98 -28.40 -3.79
CA THR A 334 -10.43 -28.45 -3.99
C THR A 334 -11.08 -29.15 -2.81
N SER A 335 -11.54 -28.37 -1.84
CA SER A 335 -12.16 -28.87 -0.61
C SER A 335 -13.57 -28.31 -0.45
N ARG A 336 -14.36 -28.87 0.48
CA ARG A 336 -15.68 -28.32 0.85
C ARG A 336 -15.59 -26.84 1.23
N ARG A 337 -14.50 -26.40 1.88
CA ARG A 337 -14.29 -24.99 2.26
C ARG A 337 -14.06 -24.10 1.03
N THR A 338 -13.31 -24.60 0.04
CA THR A 338 -13.08 -23.91 -1.23
C THR A 338 -14.40 -23.67 -1.96
N LEU A 339 -15.25 -24.71 -2.06
CA LEU A 339 -16.56 -24.60 -2.71
C LEU A 339 -17.51 -23.68 -1.94
N LEU A 340 -17.59 -23.80 -0.61
CA LEU A 340 -18.42 -22.92 0.22
C LEU A 340 -17.96 -21.46 0.13
N GLY A 341 -16.65 -21.22 0.16
CA GLY A 341 -16.09 -19.87 -0.02
C GLY A 341 -16.40 -19.30 -1.39
N LEU A 342 -16.33 -20.10 -2.45
CA LEU A 342 -16.66 -19.69 -3.81
C LEU A 342 -18.13 -19.30 -3.93
N CYS A 343 -19.05 -20.18 -3.49
CA CYS A 343 -20.49 -19.90 -3.50
C CYS A 343 -20.83 -18.69 -2.63
N GLY A 344 -20.20 -18.56 -1.47
CA GLY A 344 -20.38 -17.42 -0.57
C GLY A 344 -19.93 -16.10 -1.21
N LEU A 345 -18.73 -16.05 -1.79
CA LEU A 345 -18.22 -14.86 -2.47
C LEU A 345 -19.09 -14.48 -3.67
N LEU A 346 -19.39 -15.43 -4.57
CA LEU A 346 -20.24 -15.16 -5.73
C LEU A 346 -21.65 -14.71 -5.31
N GLY A 347 -22.26 -15.37 -4.33
CA GLY A 347 -23.57 -14.99 -3.79
C GLY A 347 -23.57 -13.60 -3.15
N SER A 348 -22.52 -13.26 -2.39
CA SER A 348 -22.38 -11.93 -1.79
C SER A 348 -22.18 -10.83 -2.83
N VAL A 349 -21.35 -11.06 -3.86
CA VAL A 349 -21.18 -10.12 -4.96
C VAL A 349 -22.48 -9.96 -5.74
N ALA A 350 -23.19 -11.06 -6.03
CA ALA A 350 -24.50 -11.01 -6.66
C ALA A 350 -25.47 -10.14 -5.86
N ALA A 351 -25.61 -10.41 -4.56
CA ALA A 351 -26.44 -9.60 -3.67
C ALA A 351 -26.03 -8.11 -3.69
N ALA A 352 -24.74 -7.80 -3.55
CA ALA A 352 -24.24 -6.42 -3.56
C ALA A 352 -24.57 -5.72 -4.88
N THR A 353 -24.35 -6.37 -6.03
CA THR A 353 -24.67 -5.83 -7.35
C THR A 353 -26.19 -5.63 -7.54
N THR A 354 -27.02 -6.54 -7.04
CA THR A 354 -28.49 -6.40 -7.12
C THR A 354 -29.04 -5.30 -6.21
N LEU A 355 -28.36 -5.02 -5.09
CA LEU A 355 -28.72 -3.97 -4.14
C LEU A 355 -28.18 -2.58 -4.54
N GLY A 356 -27.49 -2.47 -5.68
CA GLY A 356 -26.88 -1.20 -6.10
C GLY A 356 -25.68 -0.76 -5.26
N LEU A 357 -25.03 -1.69 -4.55
CA LEU A 357 -23.84 -1.41 -3.72
C LEU A 357 -22.55 -1.43 -4.56
N SER A 358 -22.54 -0.80 -5.73
CA SER A 358 -21.32 -0.74 -6.58
C SER A 358 -20.23 0.12 -5.94
N GLY A 359 -20.59 1.14 -5.15
CA GLY A 359 -19.67 2.05 -4.46
C GLY A 359 -18.86 1.46 -3.29
N VAL A 360 -18.92 0.14 -3.05
CA VAL A 360 -18.04 -0.53 -2.08
C VAL A 360 -16.97 -1.40 -2.76
N GLY A 361 -16.94 -1.42 -4.09
CA GLY A 361 -16.09 -2.29 -4.88
C GLY A 361 -14.95 -1.55 -5.57
N TRP A 362 -13.76 -2.16 -5.57
CA TRP A 362 -12.64 -1.72 -6.40
C TRP A 362 -11.91 -2.92 -7.00
N THR A 363 -11.88 -3.01 -8.32
CA THR A 363 -11.28 -4.13 -9.06
C THR A 363 -9.81 -4.36 -8.69
N GLY A 364 -9.09 -3.30 -8.33
CA GLY A 364 -7.69 -3.37 -7.90
C GLY A 364 -7.45 -4.29 -6.71
N TRP A 365 -8.45 -4.55 -5.86
CA TRP A 365 -8.31 -5.51 -4.77
C TRP A 365 -8.14 -6.96 -5.22
N LEU A 366 -8.59 -7.33 -6.43
CA LEU A 366 -8.29 -8.65 -6.99
C LEU A 366 -6.80 -8.76 -7.32
N VAL A 367 -6.22 -7.72 -7.92
CA VAL A 367 -4.78 -7.65 -8.23
C VAL A 367 -3.95 -7.68 -6.95
N TRP A 368 -4.32 -6.88 -5.95
CA TRP A 368 -3.66 -6.90 -4.64
C TRP A 368 -3.81 -8.26 -3.94
N SER A 369 -4.97 -8.90 -4.03
CA SER A 369 -5.18 -10.25 -3.49
C SER A 369 -4.27 -11.27 -4.15
N LEU A 370 -4.03 -11.16 -5.46
CA LEU A 370 -3.04 -11.99 -6.17
C LEU A 370 -1.64 -11.79 -5.58
N LEU A 371 -1.19 -10.54 -5.41
CA LEU A 371 0.12 -10.25 -4.82
C LEU A 371 0.23 -10.80 -3.38
N ILE A 372 -0.81 -10.61 -2.57
CA ILE A 372 -0.85 -11.10 -1.19
C ILE A 372 -0.78 -12.63 -1.14
N ILE A 373 -1.58 -13.32 -1.95
CA ILE A 373 -1.70 -14.78 -1.91
C ILE A 373 -0.43 -15.46 -2.47
N PHE A 374 0.16 -14.90 -3.53
CA PHE A 374 1.28 -15.53 -4.25
C PHE A 374 2.66 -15.04 -3.80
N LEU A 375 2.82 -13.74 -3.54
CA LEU A 375 4.12 -13.15 -3.20
C LEU A 375 4.31 -13.04 -1.69
N VAL A 376 3.39 -12.35 -0.99
CA VAL A 376 3.53 -12.06 0.45
C VAL A 376 3.28 -13.30 1.32
N ARG A 377 2.38 -14.18 0.85
CA ARG A 377 1.80 -15.33 1.59
C ARG A 377 0.98 -14.88 2.80
N VAL A 378 -0.24 -15.42 2.92
CA VAL A 378 -1.20 -15.03 3.97
C VAL A 378 -0.72 -15.34 5.41
N LYS A 379 0.13 -16.36 5.57
CA LYS A 379 0.63 -16.80 6.90
C LYS A 379 1.96 -16.13 7.22
N HIS A 380 2.08 -15.65 8.46
CA HIS A 380 3.33 -15.12 8.99
C HIS A 380 4.26 -16.27 9.45
N PRO A 381 5.58 -16.23 9.17
CA PRO A 381 6.52 -17.26 9.63
C PRO A 381 6.80 -17.16 11.14
N PRO A 382 7.00 -18.30 11.84
CA PRO A 382 7.22 -18.29 13.29
C PRO A 382 8.50 -17.53 13.68
N VAL A 383 8.44 -16.86 14.83
CA VAL A 383 9.56 -16.09 15.39
C VAL A 383 10.48 -16.98 16.23
N MET A 384 11.78 -16.71 16.19
CA MET A 384 12.82 -17.50 16.86
C MET A 384 12.66 -17.56 18.39
N ARG A 385 12.34 -16.41 19.01
CA ARG A 385 12.15 -16.30 20.46
C ARG A 385 10.81 -15.64 20.76
N PRO A 386 9.76 -16.43 21.03
CA PRO A 386 8.46 -15.93 21.45
C PRO A 386 8.59 -15.13 22.75
N GLN A 387 8.12 -13.88 22.75
CA GLN A 387 8.11 -13.03 23.94
C GLN A 387 6.79 -12.27 24.03
N SER A 388 6.28 -12.10 25.25
CA SER A 388 5.10 -11.28 25.49
C SER A 388 5.43 -9.79 25.30
N LEU A 389 4.52 -9.06 24.66
CA LEU A 389 4.63 -7.60 24.54
C LEU A 389 4.44 -6.93 25.89
N THR A 390 5.19 -5.86 26.12
CA THR A 390 5.03 -4.97 27.28
C THR A 390 3.72 -4.17 27.15
N PRO A 391 3.13 -3.64 28.24
CA PRO A 391 1.89 -2.86 28.17
C PRO A 391 1.95 -1.71 27.16
N THR A 392 3.04 -0.94 27.15
CA THR A 392 3.26 0.17 26.19
C THR A 392 3.23 -0.31 24.75
N ARG A 393 3.86 -1.45 24.43
CA ARG A 393 3.85 -2.03 23.08
C ARG A 393 2.45 -2.47 22.69
N ARG A 394 1.66 -3.02 23.62
CA ARG A 394 0.26 -3.37 23.32
C ARG A 394 -0.57 -2.14 22.95
N VAL A 395 -0.41 -1.04 23.67
CA VAL A 395 -1.07 0.24 23.35
C VAL A 395 -0.67 0.72 21.94
N LEU A 396 0.62 0.69 21.61
CA LEU A 396 1.09 1.03 20.25
C LEU A 396 0.51 0.10 19.18
N GLY A 397 0.34 -1.19 19.49
CA GLY A 397 -0.26 -2.16 18.57
C GLY A 397 -1.72 -1.86 18.30
N TYR A 398 -2.51 -1.53 19.34
CA TYR A 398 -3.89 -1.10 19.15
C TYR A 398 -3.99 0.25 18.41
N ALA A 399 -3.07 1.18 18.68
CA ALA A 399 -2.99 2.44 17.95
C ALA A 399 -2.71 2.20 16.46
N ALA A 400 -1.80 1.29 16.11
CA ALA A 400 -1.52 0.93 14.72
C ALA A 400 -2.75 0.30 14.02
N ILE A 401 -3.52 -0.55 14.72
CA ILE A 401 -4.78 -1.09 14.19
C ILE A 401 -5.82 0.04 13.97
N ALA A 402 -5.91 1.00 14.89
CA ALA A 402 -6.80 2.15 14.72
C ALA A 402 -6.38 3.02 13.54
N ILE A 403 -5.09 3.30 13.39
CA ILE A 403 -4.54 4.04 12.23
C ILE A 403 -4.84 3.32 10.93
N PHE A 404 -4.68 1.99 10.88
CA PHE A 404 -5.07 1.20 9.72
C PHE A 404 -6.54 1.42 9.35
N ILE A 405 -7.46 1.28 10.30
CA ILE A 405 -8.90 1.48 10.07
C ILE A 405 -9.19 2.90 9.57
N LEU A 406 -8.50 3.90 10.15
CA LEU A 406 -8.66 5.31 9.80
C LEU A 406 -8.12 5.65 8.39
N CYS A 407 -7.09 4.96 7.93
CA CYS A 407 -6.44 5.19 6.64
C CYS A 407 -6.97 4.30 5.52
N PHE A 408 -7.61 3.18 5.85
CA PHE A 408 -8.05 2.20 4.86
C PHE A 408 -9.34 2.66 4.15
N SER A 409 -9.40 2.43 2.84
CA SER A 409 -10.58 2.63 2.02
C SER A 409 -10.89 1.36 1.24
N LEU A 410 -12.16 0.96 1.20
CA LEU A 410 -12.61 -0.18 0.38
C LEU A 410 -12.64 0.16 -1.11
N GLN A 411 -12.73 1.43 -1.46
CA GLN A 411 -12.73 1.89 -2.85
C GLN A 411 -11.74 3.05 -2.97
N PRO A 412 -10.41 2.78 -2.95
CA PRO A 412 -9.39 3.82 -2.97
C PRO A 412 -9.33 4.58 -4.30
N LEU A 413 -9.79 3.97 -5.40
CA LEU A 413 -9.90 4.58 -6.71
C LEU A 413 -11.19 4.09 -7.36
N SER A 414 -11.86 4.94 -8.13
CA SER A 414 -13.02 4.56 -8.93
C SER A 414 -13.10 5.42 -10.19
N THR A 415 -13.71 4.87 -11.23
CA THR A 415 -14.14 5.63 -12.42
C THR A 415 -15.65 5.83 -12.36
N PRO A 416 -16.16 7.06 -12.60
CA PRO A 416 -17.58 7.38 -12.50
C PRO A 416 -18.43 6.75 -13.61
#